data_AF-A0A5A7N186-F1
#
_entry.id   AF-A0A5A7N186-F1
#
_cell.length_a   1.000
_cell.length_b   1.000
_cell.length_c   1.000
_cell.angle_alpha   90.00
_cell.angle_beta   90.00
_cell.angle_gamma   90.00
#
_symmetry.space_group_name_H-M   'P 1'
#
loop_
_entity.id
_entity.type
_entity.pdbx_description
1 polymer ?
#
loop_
_entity_poly.entity_id
_entity_poly.type
_entity_poly.pdbx_seq_one_letter_code
_entity_poly.pdbx_strand_id
1 'polypeptide(L)'
;MVSKNSQSSMPPRRLLEHLFESAVASVAAHHCLPQHLPQTSAIGRTLVLGAGKAAAAMAQTVSQNVPGRLEGLVVTRYGHTINEEIPGIKVIEAAHPVPDEMSLKAASDMLALASSTGPNDRLIFLASGGGSSVLALPIPGLDFAKKRELMRHLVLCGAPISDINTVRKHVSAIKGGRLLDAARYAGEVLTLVISDVPGDDPALVASGPTIPDPSRVAKARAVIERWGAPDREEILDLLRQEEAETPKSAPCTHRIIVAARAADCLSSAYETARSMGLDVVDLGDRLEGVSAQLGQDHARLALKAQAQGRPTLILSGGETTVQLDSSSVGGCGGPNLEYLLGMMLELKGAAGIYALACDSDGIDGNGDHAGGIIEPQSLERARALGLDPAESLKRHDSYKLFKALGDLIVTGPTRTNVNDFRAILVEPVADRRVSL
;
A
#
# COMPACT_ATOMS: atom_id res chain seq x y z
N MET A 1 3.61 33.89 -41.03
CA MET A 1 2.27 33.53 -40.52
C MET A 1 2.01 32.06 -40.77
N VAL A 2 2.31 31.20 -39.81
CA VAL A 2 1.44 30.08 -39.41
C VAL A 2 1.67 29.94 -37.90
N SER A 3 0.66 30.32 -37.15
CA SER A 3 0.51 30.13 -35.72
C SER A 3 0.71 28.66 -35.36
N LYS A 4 1.78 28.33 -34.64
CA LYS A 4 1.80 27.15 -33.75
C LYS A 4 1.39 27.65 -32.37
N ASN A 5 0.10 27.88 -32.19
CA ASN A 5 -0.48 28.11 -30.88
C ASN A 5 -1.74 27.27 -30.74
N SER A 6 -1.95 26.76 -29.52
CA SER A 6 -3.04 25.87 -29.06
C SER A 6 -2.84 24.35 -29.23
N GLN A 7 -1.77 23.81 -28.66
CA GLN A 7 -2.00 22.66 -27.77
C GLN A 7 -2.43 23.28 -26.45
N SER A 8 -3.71 23.13 -26.10
CA SER A 8 -4.24 23.57 -24.80
C SER A 8 -3.42 22.89 -23.70
N SER A 9 -2.51 23.62 -23.05
CA SER A 9 -1.78 23.12 -21.89
C SER A 9 -2.81 22.72 -20.83
N MET A 10 -2.79 21.46 -20.42
CA MET A 10 -3.67 20.95 -19.38
C MET A 10 -3.51 21.82 -18.12
N PRO A 11 -4.60 22.26 -17.46
CA PRO A 11 -4.49 23.03 -16.22
C PRO A 11 -3.65 22.28 -15.16
N PRO A 12 -2.83 22.98 -14.34
CA PRO A 12 -1.95 22.36 -13.34
C PRO A 12 -2.62 21.28 -12.48
N ARG A 13 -3.82 21.57 -11.96
CA ARG A 13 -4.63 20.62 -11.19
C ARG A 13 -4.93 19.35 -11.97
N ARG A 14 -5.42 19.51 -13.21
CA ARG A 14 -5.77 18.37 -14.08
C ARG A 14 -4.55 17.57 -14.49
N LEU A 15 -3.39 18.22 -14.66
CA LEU A 15 -2.14 17.51 -14.92
C LEU A 15 -1.75 16.63 -13.74
N LEU A 16 -1.76 17.16 -12.51
CA LEU A 16 -1.43 16.37 -11.33
C LEU A 16 -2.40 15.21 -11.10
N GLU A 17 -3.71 15.44 -11.28
CA GLU A 17 -4.73 14.40 -11.22
C GLU A 17 -4.47 13.32 -12.29
N HIS A 18 -4.20 13.72 -13.54
CA HIS A 18 -3.91 12.79 -14.63
C HIS A 18 -2.63 11.97 -14.41
N LEU A 19 -1.59 12.58 -13.83
CA LEU A 19 -0.35 11.88 -13.48
C LEU A 19 -0.62 10.80 -12.43
N PHE A 20 -1.40 11.12 -11.39
CA PHE A 20 -1.79 10.15 -10.37
C PHE A 20 -2.65 9.03 -10.95
N GLU A 21 -3.68 9.35 -11.73
CA GLU A 21 -4.56 8.36 -12.37
C GLU A 21 -3.78 7.41 -13.28
N SER A 22 -2.88 7.94 -14.10
CA SER A 22 -2.05 7.14 -15.02
C SER A 22 -1.04 6.26 -14.26
N ALA A 23 -0.44 6.80 -13.20
CA ALA A 23 0.49 6.09 -12.36
C ALA A 23 -0.18 4.92 -11.60
N VAL A 24 -1.38 5.14 -11.05
CA VAL A 24 -2.18 4.07 -10.42
C VAL A 24 -2.62 3.02 -11.45
N ALA A 25 -3.03 3.46 -12.65
CA ALA A 25 -3.43 2.55 -13.72
C ALA A 25 -2.30 1.63 -14.21
N SER A 26 -1.05 2.10 -14.24
CA SER A 26 0.10 1.30 -14.67
C SER A 26 0.42 0.14 -13.71
N VAL A 27 0.05 0.28 -12.44
CA VAL A 27 0.24 -0.76 -11.40
C VAL A 27 -1.06 -1.47 -11.03
N ALA A 28 -2.16 -1.20 -11.75
CA ALA A 28 -3.42 -1.90 -11.55
C ALA A 28 -3.31 -3.35 -12.01
N ALA A 29 -4.01 -4.26 -11.31
CA ALA A 29 -3.87 -5.70 -11.53
C ALA A 29 -4.08 -6.12 -12.99
N HIS A 30 -5.08 -5.54 -13.67
CA HIS A 30 -5.40 -5.83 -15.08
C HIS A 30 -4.30 -5.40 -16.06
N HIS A 31 -3.41 -4.50 -15.65
CA HIS A 31 -2.26 -4.07 -16.44
C HIS A 31 -1.01 -4.91 -16.14
N CYS A 32 -0.68 -5.09 -14.86
CA CYS A 32 0.61 -5.66 -14.47
C CYS A 32 0.65 -7.20 -14.41
N LEU A 33 -0.48 -7.88 -14.19
CA LEU A 33 -0.50 -9.35 -14.07
C LEU A 33 -0.44 -10.13 -15.40
N PRO A 34 -1.14 -9.76 -16.50
CA PRO A 34 -1.33 -10.64 -17.65
C PRO A 34 -0.06 -11.26 -18.23
N GLN A 35 1.02 -10.48 -18.31
CA GLN A 35 2.33 -10.94 -18.81
C GLN A 35 2.99 -12.03 -17.95
N HIS A 36 2.56 -12.19 -16.70
CA HIS A 36 3.09 -13.17 -15.75
C HIS A 36 2.17 -14.39 -15.57
N LEU A 37 0.97 -14.35 -16.12
CA LEU A 37 -0.02 -15.40 -15.95
C LEU A 37 0.25 -16.60 -16.87
N PRO A 38 -0.01 -17.83 -16.37
CA PRO A 38 0.08 -19.02 -17.21
C PRO A 38 -0.86 -18.95 -18.41
N GLN A 39 -0.33 -19.26 -19.59
CA GLN A 39 -1.09 -19.29 -20.85
C GLN A 39 -1.75 -20.65 -21.13
N THR A 40 -1.45 -21.66 -20.32
CA THR A 40 -1.95 -23.03 -20.46
C THR A 40 -2.79 -23.43 -19.26
N SER A 41 -3.83 -24.22 -19.50
CA SER A 41 -4.64 -24.80 -18.43
C SER A 41 -3.80 -25.76 -17.59
N ALA A 42 -4.06 -25.83 -16.28
CA ALA A 42 -3.59 -26.94 -15.46
C ALA A 42 -4.23 -28.25 -15.93
N ILE A 43 -3.60 -29.39 -15.62
CA ILE A 43 -4.18 -30.72 -15.88
C ILE A 43 -5.42 -30.92 -15.00
N GLY A 44 -5.33 -30.54 -13.73
CA GLY A 44 -6.41 -30.48 -12.76
C GLY A 44 -7.08 -29.11 -12.72
N ARG A 45 -7.28 -28.57 -11.51
CA ARG A 45 -7.79 -27.20 -11.32
C ARG A 45 -6.65 -26.21 -11.13
N THR A 46 -6.93 -24.94 -11.41
CA THR A 46 -6.13 -23.83 -10.91
C THR A 46 -6.80 -23.31 -9.64
N LEU A 47 -6.16 -23.51 -8.50
CA LEU A 47 -6.57 -22.98 -7.21
C LEU A 47 -6.03 -21.56 -7.02
N VAL A 48 -6.90 -20.56 -6.96
CA VAL A 48 -6.55 -19.15 -6.81
C VAL A 48 -6.78 -18.73 -5.36
N LEU A 49 -5.70 -18.49 -4.63
CA LEU A 49 -5.74 -18.01 -3.25
C LEU A 49 -5.13 -16.60 -3.18
N GLY A 50 -5.55 -15.75 -2.25
CA GLY A 50 -4.92 -14.43 -2.17
C GLY A 50 -5.37 -13.55 -1.04
N ALA A 51 -4.51 -12.62 -0.64
CA ALA A 51 -4.76 -11.71 0.47
C ALA A 51 -4.15 -10.32 0.23
N GLY A 52 -4.95 -9.29 0.51
CA GLY A 52 -4.54 -7.90 0.47
C GLY A 52 -5.56 -7.00 -0.23
N LYS A 53 -5.32 -5.68 -0.18
CA LYS A 53 -6.19 -4.63 -0.72
C LYS A 53 -6.50 -4.81 -2.22
N ALA A 54 -5.57 -5.40 -2.98
CA ALA A 54 -5.71 -5.66 -4.41
C ALA A 54 -6.19 -7.09 -4.75
N ALA A 55 -6.35 -7.97 -3.76
CA ALA A 55 -6.55 -9.40 -4.00
C ALA A 55 -7.80 -9.73 -4.84
N ALA A 56 -8.89 -8.97 -4.66
CA ALA A 56 -10.11 -9.14 -5.44
C ALA A 56 -9.90 -8.75 -6.92
N ALA A 57 -9.24 -7.62 -7.20
CA ALA A 57 -8.93 -7.20 -8.57
C ALA A 57 -7.92 -8.14 -9.24
N MET A 58 -6.90 -8.59 -8.50
CA MET A 58 -5.94 -9.60 -8.96
C MET A 58 -6.65 -10.91 -9.34
N ALA A 59 -7.59 -11.39 -8.50
CA ALA A 59 -8.37 -12.60 -8.79
C ALA A 59 -9.26 -12.43 -10.03
N GLN A 60 -9.85 -11.26 -10.22
CA GLN A 60 -10.62 -10.94 -11.43
C GLN A 60 -9.73 -11.04 -12.67
N THR A 61 -8.55 -10.43 -12.63
CA THR A 61 -7.59 -10.50 -13.75
C THR A 61 -7.16 -11.94 -14.02
N VAL A 62 -6.89 -12.75 -12.99
CA VAL A 62 -6.61 -14.18 -13.15
C VAL A 62 -7.78 -14.88 -13.85
N SER A 63 -9.02 -14.61 -13.42
CA SER A 63 -10.21 -15.26 -13.98
C SER A 63 -10.45 -14.95 -15.46
N GLN A 64 -10.01 -13.79 -15.91
CA GLN A 64 -10.16 -13.33 -17.29
C GLN A 64 -9.05 -13.85 -18.22
N ASN A 65 -7.90 -14.24 -17.66
CA ASN A 65 -6.69 -14.51 -18.44
C ASN A 65 -6.15 -15.95 -18.30
N VAL A 66 -6.49 -16.67 -17.23
CA VAL A 66 -6.03 -18.04 -17.02
C VAL A 66 -7.09 -19.05 -17.49
N PRO A 67 -6.78 -19.90 -18.47
CA PRO A 67 -7.75 -20.88 -18.97
C PRO A 67 -7.91 -22.06 -18.02
N GLY A 68 -9.05 -22.76 -18.14
CA GLY A 68 -9.36 -23.99 -17.42
C GLY A 68 -10.28 -23.79 -16.23
N ARG A 69 -10.40 -24.82 -15.39
CA ARG A 69 -11.26 -24.80 -14.20
C ARG A 69 -10.58 -24.00 -13.09
N LEU A 70 -11.21 -22.90 -12.70
CA LEU A 70 -10.80 -22.09 -11.55
C LEU A 70 -11.62 -22.45 -10.32
N GLU A 71 -10.94 -22.49 -9.18
CA GLU A 71 -11.53 -22.60 -7.86
C GLU A 71 -10.71 -21.72 -6.92
N GLY A 72 -11.30 -21.07 -5.92
CA GLY A 72 -10.49 -20.19 -5.10
C GLY A 72 -11.19 -19.43 -4.01
N LEU A 73 -10.35 -18.72 -3.25
CA LEU A 73 -10.73 -17.83 -2.18
C LEU A 73 -9.72 -16.70 -2.10
N VAL A 74 -10.18 -15.46 -2.20
CA VAL A 74 -9.38 -14.28 -1.89
C VAL A 74 -9.99 -13.48 -0.77
N VAL A 75 -9.14 -12.81 0.02
CA VAL A 75 -9.57 -11.92 1.10
C VAL A 75 -9.02 -10.50 0.90
N THR A 76 -9.91 -9.52 1.00
CA THR A 76 -9.59 -8.09 0.89
C THR A 76 -10.15 -7.31 2.10
N ARG A 77 -9.89 -6.01 2.18
CA ARG A 77 -10.45 -5.12 3.20
C ARG A 77 -11.93 -4.83 2.90
N TYR A 78 -12.74 -4.55 3.93
CA TYR A 78 -14.08 -4.00 3.74
C TYR A 78 -14.11 -2.80 2.79
N GLY A 79 -15.07 -2.82 1.84
CA GLY A 79 -15.25 -1.78 0.84
C GLY A 79 -14.25 -1.86 -0.32
N HIS A 80 -13.39 -2.89 -0.39
CA HIS A 80 -12.43 -3.11 -1.48
C HIS A 80 -12.78 -4.30 -2.38
N THR A 81 -13.97 -4.89 -2.22
CA THR A 81 -14.46 -5.87 -3.19
C THR A 81 -14.64 -5.28 -4.60
N ILE A 82 -14.74 -6.16 -5.58
CA ILE A 82 -15.28 -5.84 -6.90
C ILE A 82 -16.80 -6.03 -6.92
N ASN A 83 -17.50 -5.36 -7.83
CA ASN A 83 -18.97 -5.44 -7.94
C ASN A 83 -19.45 -6.70 -8.66
N GLU A 84 -18.54 -7.42 -9.33
CA GLU A 84 -18.84 -8.59 -10.14
C GLU A 84 -18.49 -9.86 -9.38
N GLU A 85 -19.30 -10.90 -9.53
CA GLU A 85 -18.92 -12.24 -9.07
C GLU A 85 -17.76 -12.77 -9.92
N ILE A 86 -16.79 -13.43 -9.27
CA ILE A 86 -15.68 -14.10 -9.95
C ILE A 86 -16.02 -15.60 -10.02
N PRO A 87 -16.32 -16.17 -11.19
CA PRO A 87 -16.71 -17.58 -11.29
C PRO A 87 -15.68 -18.51 -10.65
N GLY A 88 -16.13 -19.31 -9.67
CA GLY A 88 -15.30 -20.28 -8.95
C GLY A 88 -14.41 -19.69 -7.85
N ILE A 89 -14.31 -18.36 -7.71
CA ILE A 89 -13.44 -17.72 -6.71
C ILE A 89 -14.30 -16.89 -5.74
N LYS A 90 -14.30 -17.29 -4.47
CA LYS A 90 -14.99 -16.55 -3.41
C LYS A 90 -14.17 -15.33 -3.01
N VAL A 91 -14.83 -14.17 -2.84
CA VAL A 91 -14.22 -12.97 -2.25
C VAL A 91 -14.76 -12.80 -0.83
N ILE A 92 -13.86 -12.68 0.15
CA ILE A 92 -14.19 -12.35 1.54
C ILE A 92 -13.64 -10.96 1.85
N GLU A 93 -14.40 -10.17 2.61
CA GLU A 93 -13.91 -8.93 3.21
C GLU A 93 -13.61 -9.15 4.69
N ALA A 94 -12.52 -8.53 5.17
CA ALA A 94 -12.07 -8.62 6.55
C ALA A 94 -11.48 -7.29 7.04
N ALA A 95 -11.28 -7.16 8.35
CA ALA A 95 -10.81 -5.92 8.94
C ALA A 95 -9.33 -5.62 8.67
N HIS A 96 -9.04 -4.35 8.44
CA HIS A 96 -7.70 -3.77 8.34
C HIS A 96 -7.73 -2.39 9.01
N PRO A 97 -6.70 -2.01 9.80
CA PRO A 97 -5.41 -2.69 9.97
C PRO A 97 -5.39 -3.77 11.06
N VAL A 98 -6.43 -3.88 11.89
CA VAL A 98 -6.51 -4.88 12.96
C VAL A 98 -7.37 -6.06 12.50
N PRO A 99 -6.86 -7.31 12.56
CA PRO A 99 -7.62 -8.50 12.17
C PRO A 99 -8.92 -8.69 12.95
N ASP A 100 -9.95 -9.22 12.28
CA ASP A 100 -11.23 -9.62 12.87
C ASP A 100 -11.53 -11.12 12.62
N GLU A 101 -12.72 -11.57 12.99
CA GLU A 101 -13.16 -12.96 12.79
C GLU A 101 -13.22 -13.36 11.30
N MET A 102 -13.47 -12.41 10.40
CA MET A 102 -13.42 -12.68 8.97
C MET A 102 -11.99 -12.92 8.50
N SER A 103 -10.99 -12.22 9.07
CA SER A 103 -9.57 -12.52 8.84
C SER A 103 -9.19 -13.94 9.27
N LEU A 104 -9.73 -14.40 10.40
CA LEU A 104 -9.50 -15.75 10.92
C LEU A 104 -10.16 -16.80 10.03
N LYS A 105 -11.44 -16.60 9.70
CA LYS A 105 -12.23 -17.48 8.85
C LYS A 105 -11.58 -17.64 7.46
N ALA A 106 -11.25 -16.53 6.81
CA ALA A 106 -10.63 -16.55 5.48
C ALA A 106 -9.30 -17.33 5.49
N ALA A 107 -8.48 -17.12 6.52
CA ALA A 107 -7.22 -17.84 6.65
C ALA A 107 -7.41 -19.34 6.90
N SER A 108 -8.38 -19.73 7.72
CA SER A 108 -8.70 -21.14 7.94
C SER A 108 -9.23 -21.83 6.68
N ASP A 109 -10.18 -21.20 5.98
CA ASP A 109 -10.73 -21.72 4.72
C ASP A 109 -9.62 -21.85 3.65
N MET A 110 -8.75 -20.84 3.55
CA MET A 110 -7.65 -20.81 2.57
C MET A 110 -6.60 -21.91 2.85
N LEU A 111 -6.26 -22.14 4.12
CA LEU A 111 -5.35 -23.21 4.51
C LEU A 111 -5.94 -24.59 4.14
N ALA A 112 -7.23 -24.81 4.40
CA ALA A 112 -7.91 -26.05 4.05
C ALA A 112 -7.94 -26.29 2.53
N LEU A 113 -8.21 -25.25 1.73
CA LEU A 113 -8.15 -25.33 0.27
C LEU A 113 -6.74 -25.68 -0.22
N ALA A 114 -5.71 -25.01 0.31
CA ALA A 114 -4.32 -25.31 -0.02
C ALA A 114 -3.94 -26.76 0.31
N SER A 115 -4.37 -27.29 1.45
CA SER A 115 -4.14 -28.69 1.83
C SER A 115 -4.85 -29.72 0.94
N SER A 116 -5.83 -29.29 0.14
CA SER A 116 -6.57 -30.17 -0.78
C SER A 116 -5.98 -30.27 -2.18
N THR A 117 -4.83 -29.63 -2.45
CA THR A 117 -4.20 -29.69 -3.77
C THR A 117 -3.65 -31.08 -4.08
N GLY A 118 -3.75 -31.48 -5.35
CA GLY A 118 -3.11 -32.68 -5.88
C GLY A 118 -2.01 -32.37 -6.91
N PRO A 119 -1.26 -33.39 -7.38
CA PRO A 119 -0.11 -33.20 -8.27
C PRO A 119 -0.47 -32.65 -9.66
N ASN A 120 -1.75 -32.72 -10.04
CA ASN A 120 -2.26 -32.15 -11.29
C ASN A 120 -2.76 -30.71 -11.14
N ASP A 121 -2.87 -30.21 -9.91
CA ASP A 121 -3.36 -28.87 -9.61
C ASP A 121 -2.24 -27.84 -9.69
N ARG A 122 -2.61 -26.63 -10.05
CA ARG A 122 -1.78 -25.42 -9.95
C ARG A 122 -2.33 -24.55 -8.84
N LEU A 123 -1.47 -23.99 -7.99
CA LEU A 123 -1.85 -22.92 -7.07
C LEU A 123 -1.32 -21.58 -7.58
N ILE A 124 -2.18 -20.56 -7.66
CA ILE A 124 -1.77 -19.16 -7.85
C ILE A 124 -2.10 -18.41 -6.56
N PHE A 125 -1.06 -17.87 -5.89
CA PHE A 125 -1.21 -17.01 -4.71
C PHE A 125 -1.04 -15.55 -5.10
N LEU A 126 -2.02 -14.72 -4.74
CA LEU A 126 -2.09 -13.30 -5.05
C LEU A 126 -1.85 -12.49 -3.76
N ALA A 127 -0.76 -11.75 -3.69
CA ALA A 127 -0.38 -10.97 -2.52
C ALA A 127 -0.33 -9.48 -2.84
N SER A 128 -0.88 -8.67 -1.94
CA SER A 128 -0.67 -7.23 -1.94
C SER A 128 -0.63 -6.67 -0.52
N GLY A 129 -0.44 -5.36 -0.42
CA GLY A 129 -0.55 -4.61 0.82
C GLY A 129 -1.78 -4.92 1.66
N GLY A 130 -1.64 -4.81 2.98
CA GLY A 130 -2.70 -5.12 3.96
C GLY A 130 -2.96 -6.61 4.20
N GLY A 131 -2.37 -7.52 3.42
CA GLY A 131 -2.55 -8.97 3.53
C GLY A 131 -2.24 -9.56 4.92
N SER A 132 -1.30 -8.93 5.65
CA SER A 132 -0.92 -9.38 7.00
C SER A 132 -2.08 -9.32 8.00
N SER A 133 -3.01 -8.37 7.82
CA SER A 133 -4.16 -8.15 8.71
C SER A 133 -5.40 -8.92 8.28
N VAL A 134 -5.68 -8.95 6.97
CA VAL A 134 -6.87 -9.64 6.43
C VAL A 134 -6.71 -11.17 6.37
N LEU A 135 -5.49 -11.70 6.53
CA LEU A 135 -5.23 -13.14 6.56
C LEU A 135 -4.54 -13.54 7.86
N ALA A 136 -5.29 -13.85 8.91
CA ALA A 136 -4.73 -14.02 10.25
C ALA A 136 -5.20 -15.31 10.95
N LEU A 137 -4.39 -16.36 10.87
CA LEU A 137 -4.60 -17.62 11.59
C LEU A 137 -3.52 -17.79 12.67
N PRO A 138 -3.85 -17.91 13.97
CA PRO A 138 -2.87 -18.28 15.00
C PRO A 138 -2.31 -19.68 14.77
N ILE A 139 -1.14 -19.96 15.33
CA ILE A 139 -0.62 -21.33 15.42
C ILE A 139 -1.53 -22.16 16.36
N PRO A 140 -1.68 -23.48 16.18
CA PRO A 140 -2.42 -24.31 17.13
C PRO A 140 -1.95 -24.07 18.57
N GLY A 141 -2.90 -23.98 19.51
CA GLY A 141 -2.63 -23.69 20.92
C GLY A 141 -2.60 -22.21 21.28
N LEU A 142 -2.54 -21.27 20.31
CA LEU A 142 -2.67 -19.84 20.56
C LEU A 142 -4.08 -19.33 20.22
N ASP A 143 -4.72 -18.68 21.17
CA ASP A 143 -6.00 -18.03 20.93
C ASP A 143 -5.88 -16.79 20.01
N PHE A 144 -6.93 -16.51 19.23
CA PHE A 144 -6.92 -15.39 18.29
C PHE A 144 -6.85 -14.02 18.99
N ALA A 145 -7.53 -13.84 20.14
CA ALA A 145 -7.46 -12.61 20.92
C ALA A 145 -6.05 -12.41 21.49
N LYS A 146 -5.45 -13.46 22.05
CA LYS A 146 -4.06 -13.42 22.54
C LYS A 146 -3.07 -13.06 21.45
N LYS A 147 -3.22 -13.63 20.25
CA LYS A 147 -2.41 -13.24 19.08
C LYS A 147 -2.55 -11.75 18.76
N ARG A 148 -3.76 -11.21 18.75
CA ARG A 148 -3.99 -9.78 18.49
C ARG A 148 -3.34 -8.91 19.56
N GLU A 149 -3.44 -9.31 20.82
CA GLU A 149 -2.84 -8.60 21.95
C GLU A 149 -1.30 -8.60 21.88
N LEU A 150 -0.69 -9.75 21.61
CA LEU A 150 0.75 -9.86 21.37
C LEU A 150 1.23 -8.91 20.27
N MET A 151 0.54 -8.92 19.11
CA MET A 151 0.92 -8.05 18.00
C MET A 151 0.77 -6.57 18.35
N ARG A 152 -0.29 -6.21 19.09
CA ARG A 152 -0.52 -4.85 19.57
C ARG A 152 0.58 -4.42 20.55
N HIS A 153 0.95 -5.29 21.50
CA HIS A 153 2.01 -5.03 22.48
C HIS A 153 3.34 -4.70 21.80
N LEU A 154 3.76 -5.53 20.83
CA LEU A 154 5.04 -5.32 20.14
C LEU A 154 5.07 -4.00 19.35
N VAL A 155 3.94 -3.58 18.78
CA VAL A 155 3.83 -2.26 18.13
C VAL A 155 3.94 -1.14 19.17
N LEU A 156 3.18 -1.23 20.27
CA LEU A 156 3.13 -0.17 21.30
C LEU A 156 4.45 0.01 22.06
N CYS A 157 5.23 -1.07 22.23
CA CYS A 157 6.54 -0.98 22.88
C CYS A 157 7.67 -0.53 21.93
N GLY A 158 7.35 -0.25 20.65
CA GLY A 158 8.31 0.27 19.67
C GLY A 158 9.29 -0.80 19.16
N ALA A 159 8.90 -2.08 19.14
CA ALA A 159 9.75 -3.12 18.58
C ALA A 159 10.00 -2.86 17.08
N PRO A 160 11.23 -3.07 16.56
CA PRO A 160 11.51 -2.93 15.14
C PRO A 160 10.59 -3.78 14.27
N ILE A 161 10.19 -3.27 13.10
CA ILE A 161 9.26 -3.98 12.20
C ILE A 161 9.78 -5.38 11.79
N SER A 162 11.10 -5.55 11.69
CA SER A 162 11.75 -6.83 11.41
C SER A 162 11.57 -7.85 12.55
N ASP A 163 11.57 -7.39 13.80
CA ASP A 163 11.30 -8.21 14.99
C ASP A 163 9.82 -8.59 15.05
N ILE A 164 8.93 -7.61 14.84
CA ILE A 164 7.48 -7.81 14.76
C ILE A 164 7.13 -8.85 13.68
N ASN A 165 7.71 -8.72 12.48
CA ASN A 165 7.47 -9.65 11.37
C ASN A 165 8.01 -11.05 11.68
N THR A 166 9.16 -11.15 12.36
CA THR A 166 9.72 -12.44 12.80
C THR A 166 8.73 -13.16 13.71
N VAL A 167 8.26 -12.51 14.78
CA VAL A 167 7.27 -13.10 15.71
C VAL A 167 5.97 -13.43 14.98
N ARG A 168 5.45 -12.49 14.17
CA ARG A 168 4.19 -12.62 13.43
C ARG A 168 4.14 -13.89 12.57
N LYS A 169 5.25 -14.22 11.90
CA LYS A 169 5.37 -15.45 11.10
C LYS A 169 5.34 -16.68 11.99
N HIS A 170 6.13 -16.72 13.05
CA HIS A 170 6.28 -17.88 13.93
C HIS A 170 5.00 -18.22 14.71
N VAL A 171 4.21 -17.21 15.13
CA VAL A 171 2.93 -17.41 15.83
C VAL A 171 1.70 -17.55 14.89
N SER A 172 1.91 -17.97 13.65
CA SER A 172 0.84 -18.05 12.65
C SER A 172 0.83 -19.36 11.87
N ALA A 173 -0.30 -20.06 11.81
CA ALA A 173 -0.41 -21.30 11.03
C ALA A 173 -0.39 -21.11 9.49
N ILE A 174 -0.42 -19.87 8.97
CA ILE A 174 -0.53 -19.62 7.52
C ILE A 174 0.62 -18.77 6.93
N LYS A 175 1.27 -17.94 7.75
CA LYS A 175 2.33 -17.02 7.30
C LYS A 175 3.70 -17.72 7.22
N GLY A 176 4.69 -17.04 6.63
CA GLY A 176 6.07 -17.51 6.60
C GLY A 176 6.24 -18.85 5.88
N GLY A 177 5.57 -19.03 4.74
CA GLY A 177 5.68 -20.23 3.91
C GLY A 177 4.76 -21.39 4.33
N ARG A 178 3.99 -21.27 5.41
CA ARG A 178 3.10 -22.35 5.87
C ARG A 178 1.92 -22.63 4.92
N LEU A 179 1.43 -21.63 4.18
CA LEU A 179 0.45 -21.88 3.12
C LEU A 179 1.06 -22.63 1.93
N LEU A 180 2.32 -22.33 1.58
CA LEU A 180 3.08 -23.10 0.58
C LEU A 180 3.29 -24.55 1.06
N ASP A 181 3.61 -24.73 2.34
CA ASP A 181 3.79 -26.05 2.92
C ASP A 181 2.52 -26.89 2.93
N ALA A 182 1.37 -26.26 3.22
CA ALA A 182 0.06 -26.89 3.09
C ALA A 182 -0.24 -27.32 1.64
N ALA A 183 0.21 -26.53 0.66
CA ALA A 183 0.04 -26.82 -0.77
C ALA A 183 1.13 -27.75 -1.36
N ARG A 184 1.90 -28.46 -0.54
CA ARG A 184 3.05 -29.29 -0.96
C ARG A 184 2.78 -30.31 -2.06
N TYR A 185 1.53 -30.73 -2.24
CA TYR A 185 1.15 -31.70 -3.26
C TYR A 185 0.75 -31.06 -4.59
N ALA A 186 0.66 -29.73 -4.69
CA ALA A 186 0.42 -29.03 -5.95
C ALA A 186 1.55 -29.33 -6.94
N GLY A 187 1.21 -29.48 -8.22
CA GLY A 187 2.21 -29.66 -9.28
C GLY A 187 3.10 -28.42 -9.44
N GLU A 188 2.52 -27.23 -9.24
CA GLU A 188 3.25 -25.97 -9.15
C GLU A 188 2.52 -24.92 -8.32
N VAL A 189 3.30 -24.00 -7.74
CA VAL A 189 2.83 -22.82 -7.03
C VAL A 189 3.43 -21.57 -7.66
N LEU A 190 2.58 -20.65 -8.11
CA LEU A 190 2.96 -19.32 -8.57
C LEU A 190 2.52 -18.27 -7.55
N THR A 191 3.45 -17.47 -7.03
CA THR A 191 3.16 -16.33 -6.15
C THR A 191 3.35 -15.04 -6.95
N LEU A 192 2.28 -14.24 -7.06
CA LEU A 192 2.27 -12.93 -7.70
C LEU A 192 2.08 -11.84 -6.64
N VAL A 193 2.94 -10.83 -6.66
CA VAL A 193 3.00 -9.79 -5.63
C VAL A 193 2.86 -8.41 -6.24
N ILE A 194 1.93 -7.61 -5.72
CA ILE A 194 1.96 -6.15 -5.86
C ILE A 194 2.56 -5.61 -4.56
N SER A 195 3.75 -5.01 -4.66
CA SER A 195 4.59 -4.66 -3.51
C SER A 195 4.33 -3.24 -3.02
N ASP A 196 3.98 -3.13 -1.74
CA ASP A 196 3.89 -1.89 -0.97
C ASP A 196 4.97 -1.81 0.13
N VAL A 197 6.00 -2.66 0.08
CA VAL A 197 7.02 -2.71 1.12
C VAL A 197 8.33 -2.08 0.63
N PRO A 198 9.02 -1.28 1.47
CA PRO A 198 10.38 -0.84 1.16
C PRO A 198 11.27 -2.06 0.91
N GLY A 199 12.06 -2.02 -0.17
CA GLY A 199 12.89 -3.17 -0.57
C GLY A 199 12.28 -4.05 -1.62
N ASP A 200 10.95 -4.03 -1.76
CA ASP A 200 10.18 -4.95 -2.61
C ASP A 200 10.45 -6.43 -2.30
N ASP A 201 10.82 -6.74 -1.05
CA ASP A 201 10.99 -8.12 -0.61
C ASP A 201 9.61 -8.80 -0.55
N PRO A 202 9.31 -9.76 -1.46
CA PRO A 202 8.01 -10.39 -1.51
C PRO A 202 7.69 -11.18 -0.23
N ALA A 203 8.70 -11.61 0.54
CA ALA A 203 8.51 -12.34 1.79
C ALA A 203 7.93 -11.47 2.93
N LEU A 204 7.94 -10.15 2.77
CA LEU A 204 7.35 -9.19 3.72
C LEU A 204 5.89 -8.89 3.37
N VAL A 205 5.53 -8.89 2.08
CA VAL A 205 4.15 -8.66 1.62
C VAL A 205 3.24 -9.79 2.11
N ALA A 206 2.13 -9.42 2.75
CA ALA A 206 1.22 -10.35 3.45
C ALA A 206 1.90 -11.29 4.48
N SER A 207 3.13 -10.97 4.91
CA SER A 207 4.00 -11.86 5.70
C SER A 207 4.39 -13.18 5.00
N GLY A 208 4.45 -13.17 3.67
CA GLY A 208 4.91 -14.29 2.83
C GLY A 208 4.24 -15.65 3.11
N PRO A 209 2.89 -15.80 3.01
CA PRO A 209 2.22 -17.07 3.29
C PRO A 209 2.74 -18.23 2.43
N THR A 210 3.09 -17.93 1.18
CA THR A 210 3.63 -18.90 0.22
C THR A 210 5.13 -18.72 -0.02
N ILE A 211 5.87 -18.04 0.85
CA ILE A 211 7.29 -17.78 0.66
C ILE A 211 8.06 -18.30 1.88
N PRO A 212 9.07 -19.17 1.70
CA PRO A 212 9.88 -19.69 2.81
C PRO A 212 10.48 -18.55 3.65
N ASP A 213 10.49 -18.73 4.96
CA ASP A 213 10.96 -17.72 5.90
C ASP A 213 12.34 -18.11 6.46
N PRO A 214 13.41 -17.39 6.11
CA PRO A 214 14.77 -17.73 6.54
C PRO A 214 15.01 -17.48 8.04
N SER A 215 14.16 -16.70 8.71
CA SER A 215 14.28 -16.46 10.15
C SER A 215 13.98 -17.73 10.95
N ARG A 216 14.43 -17.81 12.20
CA ARG A 216 14.34 -19.01 13.03
C ARG A 216 13.47 -18.76 14.25
N VAL A 217 12.82 -19.80 14.76
CA VAL A 217 12.03 -19.72 16.00
C VAL A 217 12.83 -19.21 17.19
N ALA A 218 14.14 -19.49 17.23
CA ALA A 218 15.06 -18.93 18.22
C ALA A 218 15.08 -17.40 18.22
N LYS A 219 15.02 -16.75 17.05
CA LYS A 219 14.93 -15.29 16.93
C LYS A 219 13.58 -14.78 17.44
N ALA A 220 12.47 -15.46 17.11
CA ALA A 220 11.16 -15.10 17.62
C ALA A 220 11.13 -15.13 19.16
N ARG A 221 11.70 -16.16 19.80
CA ARG A 221 11.84 -16.24 21.26
C ARG A 221 12.67 -15.08 21.82
N ALA A 222 13.82 -14.78 21.23
CA ALA A 222 14.67 -13.67 21.67
C ALA A 222 13.94 -12.31 21.58
N VAL A 223 13.09 -12.11 20.57
CA VAL A 223 12.23 -10.91 20.44
C VAL A 223 11.23 -10.84 21.60
N ILE A 224 10.53 -11.94 21.90
CA ILE A 224 9.60 -12.00 23.05
C ILE A 224 10.33 -11.75 24.37
N GLU A 225 11.53 -12.30 24.53
CA GLU A 225 12.33 -12.11 25.74
C GLU A 225 12.76 -10.66 25.94
N ARG A 226 13.16 -10.00 24.85
CA ARG A 226 13.65 -8.61 24.81
C ARG A 226 12.55 -7.57 25.00
N TRP A 227 11.43 -7.73 24.29
CA TRP A 227 10.36 -6.73 24.22
C TRP A 227 9.16 -7.05 25.12
N GLY A 228 9.16 -8.24 25.73
CA GLY A 228 8.05 -8.74 26.53
C GLY A 228 6.85 -9.15 25.68
N ALA A 229 5.87 -9.78 26.34
CA ALA A 229 4.57 -10.10 25.79
C ALA A 229 3.56 -10.31 26.93
N PRO A 230 2.27 -10.01 26.71
CA PRO A 230 1.18 -10.61 27.48
C PRO A 230 1.26 -12.13 27.37
N ASP A 231 0.95 -12.88 28.44
CA ASP A 231 1.03 -14.35 28.48
C ASP A 231 2.39 -14.91 28.01
N ARG A 232 3.49 -14.21 28.35
CA ARG A 232 4.86 -14.51 27.90
C ARG A 232 5.23 -15.98 27.96
N GLU A 233 5.01 -16.65 29.09
CA GLU A 233 5.45 -18.04 29.26
C GLU A 233 4.68 -19.01 28.35
N GLU A 234 3.38 -18.80 28.16
CA GLU A 234 2.56 -19.59 27.23
C GLU A 234 3.04 -19.42 25.78
N ILE A 235 3.34 -18.19 25.37
CA ILE A 235 3.90 -17.92 24.03
C ILE A 235 5.27 -18.57 23.87
N LEU A 236 6.13 -18.47 24.88
CA LEU A 236 7.45 -19.11 24.84
C LEU A 236 7.36 -20.63 24.79
N ASP A 237 6.41 -21.24 25.51
CA ASP A 237 6.14 -22.68 25.46
C ASP A 237 5.69 -23.12 24.07
N LEU A 238 4.78 -22.39 23.43
CA LEU A 238 4.39 -22.64 22.04
C LEU A 238 5.58 -22.52 21.10
N LEU A 239 6.43 -21.50 21.27
CA LEU A 239 7.63 -21.30 20.45
C LEU A 239 8.77 -22.30 20.74
N ARG A 240 8.64 -23.16 21.76
CA ARG A 240 9.57 -24.28 22.01
C ARG A 240 9.19 -25.54 21.23
N GLN A 241 7.96 -25.62 20.70
CA GLN A 241 7.48 -26.74 19.91
C GLN A 241 8.10 -26.73 18.50
N GLU A 242 8.22 -27.89 17.87
CA GLU A 242 8.84 -28.03 16.55
C GLU A 242 8.00 -27.34 15.46
N GLU A 243 6.68 -27.42 15.60
CA GLU A 243 5.66 -26.85 14.70
C GLU A 243 5.73 -25.31 14.64
N ALA A 244 6.36 -24.68 15.63
CA ALA A 244 6.58 -23.24 15.67
C ALA A 244 7.64 -22.76 14.67
N GLU A 245 8.52 -23.63 14.18
CA GLU A 245 9.45 -23.29 13.10
C GLU A 245 8.72 -23.08 11.77
N THR A 246 9.21 -22.13 10.98
CA THR A 246 8.67 -21.84 9.64
C THR A 246 9.40 -22.62 8.55
N PRO A 247 8.74 -22.99 7.43
CA PRO A 247 9.40 -23.62 6.29
C PRO A 247 10.59 -22.80 5.75
N LYS A 248 11.70 -23.49 5.46
CA LYS A 248 12.95 -22.88 4.96
C LYS A 248 13.21 -23.06 3.47
N SER A 249 12.47 -23.96 2.84
CA SER A 249 12.55 -24.27 1.42
C SER A 249 11.17 -24.58 0.88
N ALA A 250 10.97 -24.42 -0.42
CA ALA A 250 9.75 -24.84 -1.08
C ALA A 250 9.66 -26.38 -1.16
N PRO A 251 8.51 -27.00 -0.84
CA PRO A 251 8.33 -28.45 -0.95
C PRO A 251 7.97 -28.92 -2.36
N CYS A 252 7.66 -27.99 -3.27
CA CYS A 252 7.23 -28.23 -4.64
C CYS A 252 7.81 -27.15 -5.57
N THR A 253 7.54 -27.27 -6.88
CA THR A 253 7.88 -26.23 -7.86
C THR A 253 7.23 -24.91 -7.47
N HIS A 254 8.04 -23.90 -7.19
CA HIS A 254 7.59 -22.61 -6.69
C HIS A 254 8.24 -21.47 -7.45
N ARG A 255 7.42 -20.55 -7.98
CA ARG A 255 7.85 -19.33 -8.65
C ARG A 255 7.28 -18.12 -7.92
N ILE A 256 8.11 -17.09 -7.75
CA ILE A 256 7.73 -15.83 -7.12
C ILE A 256 7.99 -14.71 -8.12
N ILE A 257 7.00 -13.86 -8.34
CA ILE A 257 7.08 -12.71 -9.24
C ILE A 257 6.51 -11.50 -8.52
N VAL A 258 7.31 -10.44 -8.44
CA VAL A 258 6.82 -9.09 -8.09
C VAL A 258 6.35 -8.44 -9.39
N ALA A 259 5.04 -8.30 -9.54
CA ALA A 259 4.38 -7.82 -10.75
C ALA A 259 4.31 -6.29 -10.84
N ALA A 260 4.28 -5.61 -9.69
CA ALA A 260 4.29 -4.15 -9.60
C ALA A 260 4.89 -3.67 -8.28
N ARG A 261 5.52 -2.49 -8.32
CA ARG A 261 6.19 -1.81 -7.21
C ARG A 261 5.84 -0.32 -7.20
N ALA A 262 6.13 0.35 -6.10
CA ALA A 262 6.01 1.81 -5.99
C ALA A 262 6.84 2.56 -7.05
N ALA A 263 8.06 2.08 -7.34
CA ALA A 263 8.89 2.62 -8.42
C ALA A 263 8.25 2.54 -9.82
N ASP A 264 7.44 1.51 -10.09
CA ASP A 264 6.78 1.34 -11.40
C ASP A 264 5.64 2.37 -11.57
N CYS A 265 4.95 2.71 -10.48
CA CYS A 265 3.97 3.79 -10.40
C CYS A 265 4.62 5.15 -10.70
N LEU A 266 5.73 5.49 -10.03
CA LEU A 266 6.45 6.75 -10.27
C LEU A 266 7.02 6.85 -11.69
N SER A 267 7.50 5.74 -12.25
CA SER A 267 8.08 5.70 -13.60
C SER A 267 7.08 6.13 -14.67
N SER A 268 5.81 5.75 -14.55
CA SER A 268 4.76 6.18 -15.48
C SER A 268 4.54 7.70 -15.44
N ALA A 269 4.52 8.30 -14.25
CA ALA A 269 4.40 9.76 -14.09
C ALA A 269 5.65 10.48 -14.62
N TYR A 270 6.84 9.92 -14.39
CA TYR A 270 8.11 10.43 -14.92
C TYR A 270 8.10 10.50 -16.45
N GLU A 271 7.71 9.40 -17.12
CA GLU A 271 7.67 9.33 -18.59
C GLU A 271 6.66 10.34 -19.17
N THR A 272 5.48 10.43 -18.55
CA THR A 272 4.44 11.39 -18.93
C THR A 272 4.96 12.81 -18.81
N ALA A 273 5.58 13.18 -17.69
CA ALA A 273 6.13 14.51 -17.45
C ALA A 273 7.23 14.88 -18.46
N ARG A 274 8.14 13.95 -18.77
CA ARG A 274 9.19 14.19 -19.79
C ARG A 274 8.63 14.36 -21.19
N SER A 275 7.58 13.63 -21.55
CA SER A 275 6.91 13.80 -22.84
C SER A 275 6.29 15.20 -23.00
N MET A 276 5.96 15.85 -21.88
CA MET A 276 5.44 17.21 -21.81
C MET A 276 6.52 18.28 -21.71
N GLY A 277 7.81 17.90 -21.70
CA GLY A 277 8.95 18.83 -21.63
C GLY A 277 9.23 19.39 -20.24
N LEU A 278 8.74 18.75 -19.17
CA LEU A 278 9.05 19.11 -17.79
C LEU A 278 10.43 18.55 -17.39
N ASP A 279 11.22 19.35 -16.66
CA ASP A 279 12.35 18.81 -15.89
C ASP A 279 11.78 17.95 -14.76
N VAL A 280 12.37 16.78 -14.49
CA VAL A 280 11.87 15.88 -13.43
C VAL A 280 12.93 15.66 -12.37
N VAL A 281 12.55 15.92 -11.11
CA VAL A 281 13.34 15.60 -9.92
C VAL A 281 12.66 14.43 -9.23
N ASP A 282 13.24 13.24 -9.35
CA ASP A 282 12.77 12.03 -8.68
C ASP A 282 13.48 11.88 -7.33
N LEU A 283 12.71 11.88 -6.24
CA LEU A 283 13.19 11.69 -4.88
C LEU A 283 13.12 10.23 -4.41
N GLY A 284 12.63 9.33 -5.28
CA GLY A 284 12.48 7.91 -5.01
C GLY A 284 11.13 7.51 -4.42
N ASP A 285 10.95 6.20 -4.27
CA ASP A 285 9.72 5.51 -3.90
C ASP A 285 9.67 5.04 -2.43
N ARG A 286 10.66 5.42 -1.62
CA ARG A 286 10.92 4.87 -0.28
C ARG A 286 11.08 5.96 0.77
N LEU A 287 10.41 7.09 0.59
CA LEU A 287 10.44 8.14 1.58
C LEU A 287 9.58 7.74 2.78
N GLU A 288 10.18 7.86 3.95
CA GLU A 288 9.57 7.62 5.25
C GLU A 288 9.75 8.86 6.13
N GLY A 289 8.93 8.99 7.17
CA GLY A 289 9.06 10.06 8.15
C GLY A 289 7.73 10.63 8.62
N VAL A 290 7.81 11.78 9.28
CA VAL A 290 6.62 12.53 9.74
C VAL A 290 6.08 13.33 8.56
N SER A 291 4.83 13.07 8.21
CA SER A 291 4.19 13.57 6.97
C SER A 291 4.32 15.08 6.81
N ALA A 292 3.93 15.84 7.82
CA ALA A 292 3.97 17.31 7.78
C ALA A 292 5.41 17.87 7.67
N GLN A 293 6.39 17.24 8.30
CA GLN A 293 7.80 17.65 8.21
C GLN A 293 8.33 17.41 6.80
N LEU A 294 8.06 16.23 6.23
CA LEU A 294 8.46 15.91 4.86
C LEU A 294 7.81 16.88 3.86
N GLY A 295 6.55 17.26 4.10
CA GLY A 295 5.86 18.29 3.34
C GLY A 295 6.60 19.63 3.36
N GLN A 296 6.97 20.13 4.54
CA GLN A 296 7.74 21.37 4.66
C GLN A 296 9.08 21.29 3.91
N ASP A 297 9.79 20.16 4.02
CA ASP A 297 11.09 19.98 3.38
C ASP A 297 10.96 19.98 1.84
N HIS A 298 9.92 19.31 1.31
CA HIS A 298 9.63 19.30 -0.12
C HIS A 298 9.13 20.65 -0.64
N ALA A 299 8.43 21.45 0.17
CA ALA A 299 8.07 22.82 -0.18
C ALA A 299 9.31 23.71 -0.35
N ARG A 300 10.33 23.58 0.53
CA ARG A 300 11.61 24.29 0.37
C ARG A 300 12.35 23.87 -0.89
N LEU A 301 12.30 22.58 -1.22
CA LEU A 301 12.85 22.08 -2.49
C LEU A 301 12.13 22.68 -3.70
N ALA A 302 10.80 22.76 -3.67
CA ALA A 302 9.99 23.37 -4.73
C ALA A 302 10.32 24.85 -4.93
N LEU A 303 10.45 25.62 -3.84
CA LEU A 303 10.89 27.03 -3.90
C LEU A 303 12.29 27.18 -4.52
N LYS A 304 13.21 26.28 -4.17
CA LYS A 304 14.56 26.26 -4.75
C LYS A 304 14.53 25.92 -6.25
N ALA A 305 13.69 24.97 -6.66
CA ALA A 305 13.50 24.61 -8.07
C ALA A 305 12.89 25.79 -8.85
N GLN A 306 11.91 26.50 -8.28
CA GLN A 306 11.28 27.65 -8.91
C GLN A 306 12.28 28.77 -9.20
N ALA A 307 13.23 29.00 -8.29
CA ALA A 307 14.30 29.99 -8.48
C ALA A 307 15.23 29.68 -9.68
N GLN A 308 15.20 28.46 -10.21
CA GLN A 308 15.94 28.09 -11.42
C GLN A 308 15.20 28.46 -12.72
N GLY A 309 13.93 28.87 -12.63
CA GLY A 309 13.16 29.39 -13.75
C GLY A 309 12.73 28.35 -14.79
N ARG A 310 12.79 27.05 -14.46
CA ARG A 310 12.40 25.96 -15.35
C ARG A 310 11.16 25.23 -14.84
N PRO A 311 10.23 24.84 -15.72
CA PRO A 311 9.08 24.04 -15.33
C PRO A 311 9.57 22.66 -14.85
N THR A 312 9.34 22.38 -13.57
CA THR A 312 9.87 21.21 -12.88
C THR A 312 8.75 20.40 -12.24
N LEU A 313 8.75 19.08 -12.41
CA LEU A 313 7.95 18.15 -11.63
C LEU A 313 8.86 17.47 -10.60
N ILE A 314 8.51 17.56 -9.32
CA ILE A 314 9.17 16.80 -8.26
C ILE A 314 8.26 15.61 -7.93
N LEU A 315 8.81 14.40 -8.05
CA LEU A 315 8.10 13.14 -7.77
C LEU A 315 8.68 12.47 -6.53
N SER A 316 7.79 11.86 -5.75
CA SER A 316 8.16 11.02 -4.61
C SER A 316 7.09 9.98 -4.33
N GLY A 317 7.50 8.85 -3.80
CA GLY A 317 6.63 7.85 -3.21
C GLY A 317 7.13 7.39 -1.85
N GLY A 318 6.52 6.36 -1.29
CA GLY A 318 6.86 5.81 0.03
C GLY A 318 5.68 5.88 0.98
N GLU A 319 5.93 5.73 2.28
CA GLU A 319 4.88 5.69 3.30
C GLU A 319 5.26 6.61 4.45
N THR A 320 4.44 7.63 4.68
CA THR A 320 4.66 8.59 5.78
C THR A 320 3.71 8.34 6.94
N THR A 321 4.06 8.86 8.11
CA THR A 321 3.28 8.65 9.33
C THR A 321 2.81 9.96 9.94
N VAL A 322 1.68 9.88 10.63
CA VAL A 322 1.16 10.95 11.48
C VAL A 322 1.50 10.62 12.93
N GLN A 323 2.15 11.55 13.62
CA GLN A 323 2.46 11.40 15.04
C GLN A 323 1.27 11.90 15.86
N LEU A 324 0.47 10.97 16.36
CA LEU A 324 -0.66 11.26 17.23
C LEU A 324 -0.24 11.26 18.70
N ASP A 325 -0.80 12.16 19.50
CA ASP A 325 -0.68 12.19 20.95
C ASP A 325 -2.04 11.98 21.63
N SER A 326 -2.06 11.94 22.96
CA SER A 326 -3.28 11.69 23.75
C SER A 326 -4.34 12.80 23.62
N SER A 327 -3.98 13.98 23.09
CA SER A 327 -4.89 15.08 22.79
C SER A 327 -5.44 15.04 21.36
N SER A 328 -4.88 14.19 20.48
CA SER A 328 -5.28 14.00 19.08
C SER A 328 -6.59 13.21 18.88
N VAL A 329 -7.41 13.04 19.91
CA VAL A 329 -8.64 12.23 19.84
C VAL A 329 -9.71 12.94 18.99
N GLY A 330 -10.11 12.30 17.89
CA GLY A 330 -11.26 12.72 17.07
C GLY A 330 -10.92 13.53 15.81
N GLY A 331 -9.64 13.69 15.46
CA GLY A 331 -9.21 14.22 14.17
C GLY A 331 -9.55 13.29 13.00
N CYS A 332 -9.86 13.88 11.84
CA CYS A 332 -10.07 13.15 10.59
C CYS A 332 -9.08 13.64 9.52
N GLY A 333 -8.44 12.70 8.83
CA GLY A 333 -7.39 12.98 7.85
C GLY A 333 -6.51 11.76 7.61
N GLY A 334 -5.33 12.01 7.07
CA GLY A 334 -4.31 11.01 6.84
C GLY A 334 -2.94 11.62 6.53
N PRO A 335 -1.91 10.76 6.38
CA PRO A 335 -0.55 11.16 6.05
C PRO A 335 -0.46 12.09 4.83
N ASN A 336 -1.17 11.81 3.75
CA ASN A 336 -1.06 12.61 2.52
C ASN A 336 -1.64 14.01 2.69
N LEU A 337 -2.78 14.16 3.38
CA LEU A 337 -3.30 15.49 3.69
C LEU A 337 -2.41 16.26 4.66
N GLU A 338 -1.80 15.62 5.66
CA GLU A 338 -0.87 16.30 6.57
C GLU A 338 0.43 16.71 5.88
N TYR A 339 0.93 15.89 4.97
CA TYR A 339 2.02 16.26 4.06
C TYR A 339 1.70 17.54 3.30
N LEU A 340 0.50 17.63 2.71
CA LEU A 340 0.04 18.82 2.00
C LEU A 340 -0.20 20.03 2.91
N LEU A 341 -0.67 19.85 4.16
CA LEU A 341 -0.74 20.93 5.13
C LEU A 341 0.65 21.48 5.48
N GLY A 342 1.61 20.59 5.72
CA GLY A 342 3.01 20.96 5.94
C GLY A 342 3.57 21.79 4.79
N MET A 343 3.32 21.34 3.55
CA MET A 343 3.68 22.10 2.35
C MET A 343 2.98 23.48 2.30
N MET A 344 1.67 23.52 2.50
CA MET A 344 0.87 24.75 2.40
C MET A 344 1.36 25.83 3.38
N LEU A 345 1.70 25.43 4.62
CA LEU A 345 2.22 26.32 5.66
C LEU A 345 3.62 26.87 5.33
N GLU A 346 4.48 26.05 4.70
CA GLU A 346 5.82 26.48 4.28
C GLU A 346 5.78 27.36 3.02
N LEU A 347 4.95 27.01 2.03
CA LEU A 347 4.82 27.73 0.76
C LEU A 347 4.18 29.12 0.91
N LYS A 348 3.31 29.32 1.91
CA LYS A 348 2.67 30.62 2.20
C LYS A 348 1.98 31.28 0.99
N GLY A 349 1.44 30.47 0.08
CA GLY A 349 0.78 30.94 -1.14
C GLY A 349 1.73 31.32 -2.28
N ALA A 350 2.95 30.76 -2.34
CA ALA A 350 3.86 30.92 -3.45
C ALA A 350 3.16 30.64 -4.80
N ALA A 351 3.22 31.62 -5.71
CA ALA A 351 2.63 31.49 -7.04
C ALA A 351 3.32 30.39 -7.85
N GLY A 352 2.57 29.70 -8.71
CA GLY A 352 3.13 28.70 -9.64
C GLY A 352 3.60 27.39 -8.99
N ILE A 353 3.25 27.10 -7.74
CA ILE A 353 3.55 25.81 -7.11
C ILE A 353 2.23 25.12 -6.77
N TYR A 354 2.07 23.90 -7.27
CA TYR A 354 0.93 23.02 -7.07
C TYR A 354 1.43 21.68 -6.55
N ALA A 355 0.70 21.02 -5.66
CA ALA A 355 1.10 19.70 -5.20
C ALA A 355 -0.09 18.79 -4.95
N LEU A 356 0.04 17.53 -5.37
CA LEU A 356 -0.90 16.45 -5.10
C LEU A 356 -0.18 15.36 -4.30
N ALA A 357 -0.86 14.83 -3.30
CA ALA A 357 -0.41 13.68 -2.53
C ALA A 357 -1.60 12.75 -2.32
N CYS A 358 -1.47 11.48 -2.69
CA CYS A 358 -2.53 10.49 -2.59
C CYS A 358 -1.99 9.09 -2.27
N ASP A 359 -2.70 8.33 -1.44
CA ASP A 359 -2.51 6.89 -1.28
C ASP A 359 -3.02 6.17 -2.53
N SER A 360 -2.17 5.32 -3.11
CA SER A 360 -2.51 4.54 -4.29
C SER A 360 -3.62 3.54 -4.07
N ASP A 361 -4.02 3.21 -2.83
CA ASP A 361 -5.17 2.37 -2.52
C ASP A 361 -6.53 3.12 -2.57
N GLY A 362 -6.47 4.46 -2.57
CA GLY A 362 -7.63 5.34 -2.60
C GLY A 362 -8.15 5.81 -1.23
N ILE A 363 -7.46 5.51 -0.13
CA ILE A 363 -7.85 5.83 1.26
C ILE A 363 -6.66 6.38 2.06
N ASP A 364 -6.64 7.69 2.28
CA ASP A 364 -5.72 8.39 3.17
C ASP A 364 -6.25 8.38 4.62
N GLY A 365 -5.63 7.57 5.47
CA GLY A 365 -5.95 7.49 6.89
C GLY A 365 -7.35 6.96 7.19
N ASN A 366 -8.19 7.79 7.81
CA ASN A 366 -9.52 7.39 8.30
C ASN A 366 -10.71 8.01 7.54
N GLY A 367 -10.46 8.67 6.41
CA GLY A 367 -11.50 9.27 5.57
C GLY A 367 -11.92 8.40 4.37
N ASP A 368 -12.63 9.03 3.43
CA ASP A 368 -13.17 8.45 2.19
C ASP A 368 -12.48 8.97 0.92
N HIS A 369 -11.24 9.44 1.05
CA HIS A 369 -10.48 10.17 0.04
C HIS A 369 -9.11 9.51 -0.13
N ALA A 370 -8.52 9.60 -1.31
CA ALA A 370 -7.15 9.14 -1.57
C ALA A 370 -6.11 10.11 -1.03
N GLY A 371 -6.48 11.38 -0.85
CA GLY A 371 -5.59 12.45 -0.43
C GLY A 371 -6.13 13.79 -0.89
N GLY A 372 -5.25 14.69 -1.34
CA GLY A 372 -5.64 16.04 -1.69
C GLY A 372 -4.74 16.72 -2.70
N ILE A 373 -5.07 17.98 -2.97
CA ILE A 373 -4.29 18.88 -3.80
C ILE A 373 -4.17 20.25 -3.14
N ILE A 374 -3.04 20.92 -3.33
CA ILE A 374 -2.87 22.33 -2.98
C ILE A 374 -2.50 23.13 -4.22
N GLU A 375 -3.11 24.30 -4.31
CA GLU A 375 -2.86 25.35 -5.30
C GLU A 375 -2.39 26.64 -4.60
N PRO A 376 -1.77 27.61 -5.33
CA PRO A 376 -1.29 28.86 -4.73
C PRO A 376 -2.33 29.62 -3.90
N GLN A 377 -3.61 29.56 -4.29
CA GLN A 377 -4.72 30.27 -3.65
C GLN A 377 -5.31 29.51 -2.45
N SER A 378 -4.90 28.27 -2.17
CA SER A 378 -5.53 27.42 -1.16
C SER A 378 -5.47 28.02 0.25
N LEU A 379 -4.35 28.64 0.60
CA LEU A 379 -4.18 29.32 1.89
C LEU A 379 -5.10 30.54 2.02
N GLU A 380 -5.29 31.30 0.94
CA GLU A 380 -6.21 32.44 0.90
C GLU A 380 -7.66 31.97 1.00
N ARG A 381 -8.04 30.93 0.25
CA ARG A 381 -9.38 30.31 0.34
C ARG A 381 -9.68 29.80 1.75
N ALA A 382 -8.71 29.16 2.42
CA ALA A 382 -8.89 28.69 3.79
C ALA A 382 -9.18 29.85 4.76
N ARG A 383 -8.40 30.93 4.67
CA ARG A 383 -8.62 32.14 5.48
C ARG A 383 -9.96 32.79 5.21
N ALA A 384 -10.39 32.87 3.95
CA ALA A 384 -11.68 33.43 3.57
C ALA A 384 -12.85 32.62 4.18
N LEU A 385 -12.67 31.32 4.41
CA LEU A 385 -13.63 30.44 5.09
C LEU A 385 -13.47 30.44 6.63
N GLY A 386 -12.55 31.23 7.19
CA GLY A 386 -12.26 31.23 8.62
C GLY A 386 -11.58 29.95 9.12
N LEU A 387 -10.94 29.18 8.23
CA LEU A 387 -10.22 27.95 8.54
C LEU A 387 -8.72 28.25 8.68
N ASP A 388 -8.10 27.71 9.73
CA ASP A 388 -6.66 27.81 9.97
C ASP A 388 -5.97 26.47 9.67
N PRO A 389 -5.11 26.40 8.65
CA PRO A 389 -4.32 25.20 8.36
C PRO A 389 -3.39 24.76 9.51
N ALA A 390 -2.85 25.70 10.30
CA ALA A 390 -1.96 25.37 11.41
C ALA A 390 -2.72 24.67 12.55
N GLU A 391 -3.90 25.18 12.90
CA GLU A 391 -4.78 24.54 13.88
C GLU A 391 -5.34 23.20 13.36
N SER A 392 -5.63 23.10 12.06
CA SER A 392 -6.07 21.84 11.44
C SER A 392 -4.99 20.76 11.54
N LEU A 393 -3.73 21.12 11.30
CA LEU A 393 -2.58 20.22 11.44
C LEU A 393 -2.39 19.80 12.91
N LYS A 394 -2.42 20.76 13.84
CA LYS A 394 -2.27 20.50 15.29
C LYS A 394 -3.36 19.56 15.82
N ARG A 395 -4.56 19.61 15.27
CA ARG A 395 -5.70 18.76 15.67
C ARG A 395 -5.81 17.47 14.86
N HIS A 396 -4.92 17.24 13.90
CA HIS A 396 -5.00 16.12 12.93
C HIS A 396 -6.38 16.06 12.24
N ASP A 397 -6.95 17.21 11.92
CA ASP A 397 -8.30 17.37 11.34
C ASP A 397 -8.22 17.93 9.91
N SER A 398 -7.22 17.47 9.16
CA SER A 398 -6.90 17.94 7.80
C SER A 398 -8.05 17.70 6.82
N TYR A 399 -8.79 16.59 6.96
CA TYR A 399 -9.90 16.25 6.06
C TYR A 399 -10.95 17.36 5.98
N LYS A 400 -11.36 17.95 7.11
CA LYS A 400 -12.40 18.99 7.12
C LYS A 400 -11.97 20.23 6.37
N LEU A 401 -10.69 20.61 6.49
CA LEU A 401 -10.12 21.73 5.76
C LEU A 401 -10.16 21.49 4.25
N PHE A 402 -9.59 20.38 3.78
CA PHE A 402 -9.56 20.08 2.35
C PHE A 402 -10.96 19.87 1.76
N LYS A 403 -11.88 19.29 2.54
CA LYS A 403 -13.29 19.15 2.15
C LYS A 403 -13.96 20.50 1.94
N ALA A 404 -13.78 21.43 2.87
CA ALA A 404 -14.34 22.78 2.77
C ALA A 404 -13.76 23.56 1.59
N LEU A 405 -12.50 23.30 1.22
CA LEU A 405 -11.86 23.89 0.05
C LEU A 405 -12.31 23.26 -1.29
N GLY A 406 -12.84 22.04 -1.28
CA GLY A 406 -13.09 21.27 -2.51
C GLY A 406 -11.81 20.70 -3.12
N ASP A 407 -10.81 20.44 -2.28
CA ASP A 407 -9.45 20.07 -2.67
C ASP A 407 -9.11 18.60 -2.31
N LEU A 408 -10.11 17.81 -1.92
CA LEU A 408 -9.96 16.37 -1.75
C LEU A 408 -9.87 15.68 -3.11
N ILE A 409 -9.02 14.66 -3.19
CA ILE A 409 -9.00 13.70 -4.30
C ILE A 409 -9.76 12.46 -3.84
N VAL A 410 -10.90 12.18 -4.47
CA VAL A 410 -11.79 11.06 -4.12
C VAL A 410 -11.86 10.10 -5.30
N THR A 411 -11.19 8.96 -5.18
CA THR A 411 -11.14 7.92 -6.22
C THR A 411 -12.12 6.78 -5.97
N GLY A 412 -12.54 6.59 -4.71
CA GLY A 412 -12.98 5.28 -4.25
C GLY A 412 -11.80 4.28 -4.18
N PRO A 413 -12.07 3.00 -3.89
CA PRO A 413 -11.01 1.99 -3.84
C PRO A 413 -10.40 1.79 -5.24
N THR A 414 -9.12 2.10 -5.39
CA THR A 414 -8.39 1.88 -6.66
C THR A 414 -8.12 0.39 -6.89
N ARG A 415 -8.19 -0.41 -5.81
CA ARG A 415 -7.93 -1.86 -5.79
C ARG A 415 -6.50 -2.23 -6.25
N THR A 416 -5.56 -1.32 -6.01
CA THR A 416 -4.12 -1.59 -5.99
C THR A 416 -3.54 -1.05 -4.68
N ASN A 417 -2.28 -1.34 -4.36
CA ASN A 417 -1.58 -0.64 -3.28
C ASN A 417 -0.07 -0.74 -3.50
N VAL A 418 0.55 0.42 -3.69
CA VAL A 418 2.00 0.62 -3.77
C VAL A 418 2.42 1.88 -2.98
N ASN A 419 1.69 2.18 -1.89
CA ASN A 419 1.85 3.35 -0.99
C ASN A 419 1.51 4.71 -1.62
N ASP A 420 2.09 5.79 -1.07
CA ASP A 420 1.80 7.16 -1.45
C ASP A 420 2.42 7.52 -2.81
N PHE A 421 1.67 8.28 -3.60
CA PHE A 421 2.13 9.00 -4.77
C PHE A 421 2.08 10.51 -4.50
N ARG A 422 3.21 11.19 -4.66
CA ARG A 422 3.34 12.64 -4.44
C ARG A 422 3.96 13.30 -5.65
N ALA A 423 3.30 14.34 -6.15
CA ALA A 423 3.74 15.12 -7.30
C ALA A 423 3.63 16.62 -7.02
N ILE A 424 4.72 17.36 -7.24
CA ILE A 424 4.78 18.81 -7.07
C ILE A 424 5.13 19.43 -8.42
N LEU A 425 4.19 20.18 -8.98
CA LEU A 425 4.41 20.95 -10.20
C LEU A 425 4.88 22.35 -9.84
N VAL A 426 6.06 22.71 -10.35
CA VAL A 426 6.69 24.01 -10.19
C VAL A 426 6.72 24.70 -11.54
N GLU A 427 5.92 25.74 -11.71
CA GLU A 427 5.90 26.60 -12.88
C GLU A 427 6.82 27.82 -12.66
N PRO A 428 7.48 28.31 -13.72
CA PRO A 428 8.20 29.57 -13.67
C PRO A 428 7.25 30.72 -13.38
N VAL A 429 7.61 31.58 -12.43
CA VAL A 429 6.89 32.84 -12.21
C VAL A 429 7.47 33.87 -13.16
N ALA A 430 6.61 34.53 -13.96
CA ALA A 430 7.05 35.62 -14.82
C ALA A 430 7.76 36.69 -13.99
N ASP A 431 9.01 36.98 -14.32
CA ASP A 431 9.83 37.94 -13.60
C ASP A 431 9.20 39.33 -13.75
N ARG A 432 8.58 39.88 -12.70
CA ARG A 432 7.99 41.23 -12.70
C ARG A 432 9.06 42.34 -12.79
N ARG A 433 10.33 42.02 -13.04
CA ARG A 433 11.47 42.96 -13.06
C ARG A 433 11.88 43.47 -14.44
N VAL A 434 11.16 43.13 -15.52
CA VAL A 434 11.41 43.72 -16.85
C VAL A 434 10.19 44.49 -17.31
N SER A 435 9.79 45.52 -16.54
CA SER A 435 8.75 46.48 -16.91
C SER A 435 8.94 47.79 -16.14
N LEU A 436 10.11 48.40 -16.23
CA LEU A 436 10.32 49.82 -15.89
C LEU A 436 11.20 50.47 -16.96
#